data_AF-A0A482URD8-F1
#
_entry.id   AF-A0A482URD8-F1
#
_cell.length_a   1.000
_cell.length_b   1.000
_cell.length_c   1.000
_cell.angle_alpha   90.00
_cell.angle_beta   90.00
_cell.angle_gamma   90.00
#
_symmetry.space_group_name_H-M   'P 1'
#
loop_
_entity.id
_entity.type
_entity.pdbx_description
1 polymer ?
#
loop_
_entity_poly.entity_id
_entity_poly.type
_entity_poly.pdbx_seq_one_letter_code
_entity_poly.pdbx_strand_id
1 'polypeptide(L)'
;MEAYVSSWPSSQLKVLIMELDLTSSTLPSTLSHLHAYLSLPPYPLEDVSVKNKRVYEPLDKAVSEELREFYRPFNERLSRVLARKLSW
;
A
#
# COMPACT_ATOMS: atom_id res chain seq x y z
N MET A 1 -7.86 -3.02 -10.12
CA MET A 1 -6.72 -3.96 -10.06
C MET A 1 -6.87 -5.11 -11.04
N GLU A 2 -7.98 -5.85 -11.06
CA GLU A 2 -8.13 -7.04 -11.91
C GLU A 2 -7.83 -6.81 -13.40
N ALA A 3 -8.33 -5.71 -13.98
CA ALA A 3 -8.02 -5.36 -15.37
C ALA A 3 -6.52 -5.15 -15.65
N TYR A 4 -5.75 -4.72 -14.64
CA TYR A 4 -4.30 -4.62 -14.77
C TYR A 4 -3.64 -5.99 -14.70
N VAL A 5 -4.04 -6.83 -13.74
CA VAL A 5 -3.45 -8.17 -13.56
C VAL A 5 -3.82 -9.12 -14.70
N SER A 6 -4.94 -8.87 -15.40
CA SER A 6 -5.31 -9.62 -16.62
C SER A 6 -4.51 -9.19 -17.85
N SER A 7 -3.99 -7.95 -17.85
CA SER A 7 -3.32 -7.35 -19.02
C SER A 7 -1.80 -7.32 -18.89
N TRP A 8 -1.29 -7.34 -17.66
CA TRP A 8 0.13 -7.25 -17.33
C TRP A 8 0.54 -8.43 -16.44
N PRO A 9 1.69 -9.06 -16.70
CA PRO A 9 2.30 -10.02 -15.78
C PRO A 9 2.43 -9.42 -14.38
N SER A 10 2.17 -10.22 -13.34
CA SER A 10 2.31 -9.78 -11.95
C SER A 10 3.73 -9.28 -11.62
N SER A 11 4.75 -9.77 -12.34
CA SER A 11 6.13 -9.31 -12.20
C SER A 11 6.35 -7.87 -12.68
N GLN A 12 5.43 -7.29 -13.45
CA GLN A 12 5.47 -5.90 -13.91
C GLN A 12 4.58 -4.96 -13.07
N LEU A 13 3.94 -5.48 -12.02
CA LEU A 13 3.10 -4.70 -11.11
C LEU A 13 3.65 -4.79 -9.69
N LYS A 14 4.25 -3.70 -9.20
CA LYS A 14 4.61 -3.55 -7.79
C LYS A 14 3.54 -2.71 -7.08
N VAL A 15 2.82 -3.33 -6.15
CA VAL A 15 1.82 -2.66 -5.31
C VAL A 15 2.40 -2.40 -3.93
N LEU A 16 2.35 -1.14 -3.50
CA LEU A 16 2.77 -0.71 -2.17
C LEU A 16 1.54 -0.28 -1.38
N ILE A 17 1.46 -0.72 -0.13
CA ILE A 17 0.43 -0.37 0.82
C ILE A 17 1.03 0.61 1.82
N MET A 18 0.50 1.83 1.90
CA MET A 18 1.15 2.89 2.68
C MET A 18 1.34 2.51 4.15
N GLU A 19 0.31 1.91 4.76
CA GLU A 19 0.30 1.56 6.19
C GLU A 19 1.23 0.37 6.52
N LEU A 20 1.65 -0.40 5.52
CA LEU A 20 2.48 -1.59 5.71
C LEU A 20 3.90 -1.42 5.17
N ASP A 21 4.05 -0.76 4.02
CA ASP A 21 5.31 -0.69 3.29
C ASP A 21 6.01 0.67 3.46
N LEU A 22 5.27 1.74 3.74
CA LEU A 22 5.80 3.12 3.76
C LEU A 22 5.79 3.75 5.16
N THR A 23 5.95 2.93 6.19
CA THR A 23 6.20 3.40 7.56
C THR A 23 7.68 3.72 7.77
N SER A 24 8.03 4.50 8.79
CA SER A 24 9.44 4.84 9.06
C SER A 24 10.34 3.61 9.28
N SER A 25 9.79 2.49 9.79
CA SER A 25 10.56 1.25 10.00
C SER A 25 10.69 0.40 8.74
N THR A 26 9.71 0.45 7.83
CA THR A 26 9.70 -0.37 6.60
C THR A 26 10.22 0.37 5.37
N LEU A 27 10.26 1.70 5.40
CA LEU A 27 10.64 2.54 4.26
C LEU A 27 12.03 2.21 3.69
N PRO A 28 13.10 2.00 4.49
CA PRO A 28 14.41 1.69 3.94
C PRO A 28 14.44 0.38 3.13
N SER A 29 13.80 -0.68 3.65
CA SER A 29 13.75 -1.98 2.97
C SER A 29 12.82 -1.93 1.75
N THR A 30 11.69 -1.22 1.84
CA THR A 30 10.78 -1.00 0.71
C THR A 30 11.50 -0.28 -0.44
N LEU A 31 12.29 0.76 -0.15
CA LEU A 31 13.05 1.47 -1.19
C LEU A 31 14.16 0.62 -1.80
N SER A 32 14.87 -0.16 -0.98
CA SER A 32 15.86 -1.11 -1.51
C SER A 32 15.21 -2.08 -2.51
N HIS A 33 14.05 -2.65 -2.17
CA HIS A 33 13.29 -3.51 -3.07
C HIS A 33 12.78 -2.78 -4.31
N LEU A 34 12.40 -1.50 -4.21
CA LEU A 34 11.95 -0.70 -5.35
C LEU A 34 13.11 -0.36 -6.29
N HIS A 35 14.28 -0.01 -5.77
CA HIS A 35 15.46 0.22 -6.60
C HIS A 35 15.81 -1.05 -7.38
N ALA A 36 15.83 -2.22 -6.72
CA ALA A 36 16.05 -3.50 -7.38
C ALA A 36 14.97 -3.78 -8.44
N TYR A 37 13.70 -3.58 -8.11
CA TYR A 37 12.57 -3.77 -9.02
C TYR A 37 12.66 -2.90 -10.28
N LEU A 38 13.11 -1.65 -10.13
CA LEU A 38 13.27 -0.69 -11.22
C LEU A 38 14.65 -0.77 -11.90
N SER A 39 15.53 -1.69 -11.47
CA SER A 39 16.92 -1.77 -11.94
C SER A 39 17.71 -0.47 -11.75
N LEU A 40 17.44 0.24 -10.65
CA LEU A 40 18.14 1.46 -10.26
C LEU A 40 19.25 1.17 -9.24
N PRO A 41 20.34 1.96 -9.22
CA PRO A 41 21.30 1.95 -8.13
C PRO A 41 20.62 2.21 -6.77
N PRO A 42 21.18 1.71 -5.66
CA PRO A 42 20.64 2.01 -4.33
C PRO A 42 20.90 3.47 -3.97
N TYR A 43 19.82 4.25 -3.79
CA TYR A 43 19.87 5.61 -3.26
C TYR A 43 19.32 5.63 -1.83
N PRO A 44 20.18 5.63 -0.79
CA PRO A 44 19.70 5.66 0.59
C PRO A 44 19.00 7.00 0.88
N LEU A 45 17.91 6.95 1.64
CA LEU A 45 17.27 8.16 2.14
C LEU A 45 18.05 8.71 3.33
N GLU A 46 18.32 10.01 3.30
CA GLU A 46 18.87 10.74 4.44
C GLU A 46 17.77 11.12 5.44
N ASP A 47 16.54 11.32 4.96
CA ASP A 47 15.40 11.74 5.76
C ASP A 47 14.17 10.86 5.49
N VAL A 48 13.74 10.14 6.52
CA VAL A 48 12.57 9.24 6.51
C VAL A 48 11.34 9.86 7.20
N SER A 49 11.39 11.15 7.51
CA SER A 49 10.28 11.85 8.15
C SER A 49 9.07 11.98 7.23
N VAL A 50 7.88 11.78 7.81
CA VAL A 50 6.62 11.95 7.11
C VAL A 50 6.45 13.40 6.69
N LYS A 51 6.38 13.64 5.37
CA LYS A 51 6.17 14.98 4.79
C LYS A 51 4.69 15.36 4.69
N ASN A 52 3.82 14.38 4.44
CA ASN A 52 2.37 14.58 4.38
C ASN A 52 1.76 14.50 5.79
N LYS A 53 1.63 15.66 6.46
CA LYS A 53 1.13 15.77 7.84
C LYS A 53 -0.33 16.20 7.94
N ARG A 54 -1.11 16.03 6.86
CA ARG A 54 -2.53 16.43 6.87
C ARG A 54 -3.26 15.62 7.94
N VAL A 55 -3.86 16.33 8.89
CA VAL A 55 -4.72 15.74 9.91
C VAL A 55 -6.14 15.77 9.37
N TYR A 56 -6.82 14.63 9.46
CA TYR A 56 -8.24 14.53 9.15
C TYR A 56 -9.02 14.55 10.46
N GLU A 57 -10.12 15.30 10.47
CA GLU A 57 -11.07 15.22 11.58
C GLU A 57 -11.62 13.79 11.67
N PRO A 58 -11.85 13.26 12.89
CA PRO A 58 -12.45 11.95 13.06
C PRO A 58 -13.81 11.89 12.34
N LEU A 59 -14.05 10.81 11.61
CA LEU A 59 -15.39 10.51 11.12
C LEU A 59 -16.31 10.15 12.29
N ASP A 60 -17.60 10.40 12.11
CA ASP A 60 -18.62 9.82 12.96
C ASP A 60 -18.46 8.28 12.98
N LYS A 61 -18.64 7.67 14.15
CA LYS A 61 -18.39 6.24 14.35
C LYS A 61 -19.33 5.37 13.49
N ALA A 62 -20.60 5.75 13.38
CA ALA A 62 -21.57 4.98 12.61
C ALA A 62 -21.20 5.00 11.12
N VAL A 63 -20.78 6.16 10.60
CA VAL A 63 -20.30 6.30 9.23
C VAL A 63 -19.02 5.48 9.00
N SER A 64 -18.09 5.50 9.96
CA SER A 64 -16.87 4.70 9.86
C SER A 64 -17.15 3.19 9.80
N GLU A 65 -18.11 2.71 10.61
CA GLU A 65 -18.53 1.31 10.62
C GLU A 65 -19.24 0.92 9.32
N GLU A 66 -20.16 1.75 8.83
CA GLU A 66 -20.85 1.54 7.56
C GLU A 66 -19.85 1.41 6.40
N LEU A 67 -18.87 2.32 6.33
CA LEU A 67 -17.83 2.26 5.30
C LEU A 67 -16.97 1.00 5.42
N ARG A 68 -16.61 0.58 6.64
CA ARG A 68 -15.85 -0.67 6.86
C ARG A 68 -16.63 -1.89 6.39
N GLU A 69 -17.92 -1.96 6.68
CA GLU A 69 -18.78 -3.05 6.22
C GLU A 69 -18.92 -3.05 4.70
N PHE A 70 -19.15 -1.87 4.12
CA PHE A 70 -19.26 -1.69 2.68
C PHE A 70 -17.98 -2.14 1.94
N TYR A 71 -16.78 -1.75 2.43
CA TYR A 71 -15.52 -2.07 1.77
C TYR A 71 -14.99 -3.48 2.02
N ARG A 72 -15.46 -4.17 3.08
CA ARG A 72 -15.00 -5.52 3.45
C ARG A 72 -14.92 -6.52 2.30
N PRO A 73 -15.99 -6.78 1.50
CA PRO A 73 -15.90 -7.76 0.40
C PRO A 73 -14.89 -7.37 -0.68
N PHE A 74 -14.67 -6.06 -0.88
CA PHE A 74 -13.70 -5.56 -1.85
C PHE A 74 -12.26 -5.69 -1.34
N ASN A 75 -12.03 -5.44 -0.04
CA ASN A 75 -10.74 -5.66 0.61
C ASN A 75 -10.34 -7.14 0.54
N GLU A 76 -11.27 -8.07 0.83
CA GLU A 76 -11.04 -9.51 0.72
C GLU A 76 -10.73 -9.95 -0.72
N ARG A 77 -11.45 -9.37 -1.70
CA ARG A 77 -11.18 -9.61 -3.12
C ARG A 77 -9.80 -9.11 -3.52
N LEU A 78 -9.43 -7.90 -3.10
CA LEU A 78 -8.12 -7.32 -3.38
C LEU A 78 -6.99 -8.15 -2.75
N SER A 79 -7.17 -8.60 -1.50
CA SER A 79 -6.21 -9.49 -0.84
C SER A 79 -5.95 -10.78 -1.62
N ARG A 80 -7.01 -11.38 -2.18
CA ARG A 80 -6.87 -12.56 -3.05
C ARG A 80 -6.12 -12.24 -4.35
N VAL A 81 -6.48 -11.15 -5.01
CA VAL A 81 -5.82 -10.72 -6.27
C VAL A 81 -4.33 -10.43 -6.08
N LEU A 82 -3.96 -9.83 -4.94
CA LEU A 82 -2.58 -9.51 -4.61
C LEU A 82 -1.82 -10.66 -3.93
N ALA A 83 -2.51 -11.77 -3.62
CA ALA A 83 -1.99 -12.84 -2.75
C ALA A 83 -1.36 -12.31 -1.45
N ARG A 84 -1.95 -11.26 -0.87
CA ARG A 84 -1.41 -10.51 0.26
C ARG A 84 -2.50 -10.18 1.28
N LYS A 85 -2.22 -10.41 2.56
CA LYS A 85 -3.14 -10.03 3.65
C LYS A 85 -3.15 -8.50 3.81
N LEU A 86 -4.32 -7.90 3.64
CA LEU A 86 -4.59 -6.49 3.91
C LEU A 86 -5.49 -6.46 5.15
N SER A 87 -5.07 -5.75 6.20
CA SER A 87 -5.77 -5.70 7.49
C SER A 87 -6.55 -4.40 7.64
N TRP A 88 -7.38 -4.09 6.64
CA TRP A 88 -8.23 -2.90 6.58
C TRP A 88 -9.67 -3.22 6.97
#